data_AF-A0A950KCX0-F1
#
_entry.id   AF-A0A950KCX0-F1
#
_cell.length_a   1.000
_cell.length_b   1.000
_cell.length_c   1.000
_cell.angle_alpha   90.00
_cell.angle_beta   90.00
_cell.angle_gamma   90.00
#
_symmetry.space_group_name_H-M   'P 1'
#
loop_
_entity.id
_entity.type
_entity.pdbx_description
1 polymer ?
#
loop_
_entity_poly.entity_id
_entity_poly.type
_entity_poly.pdbx_seq_one_letter_code
_entity_poly.pdbx_strand_id
1 'polypeptide(L)'
;MAGLMLQPMRRLYPRGNGNRGIAVDAEGAMLGPDCVLICRNKAGGYCSISRDEAAALQDFLFGDSGECDWLFDQCQRIAAALDRNEVALAQIFGLYIPIDGLGTDQLERLARAAPFIKANFNPDEPRIPRGQPGAGEWTTGDGSSGVSGPDAASTIPAQITIPWDFPAEIPWEAPGAPSEITPLPFDFPGAERKRPPLPTNPFPRDPECAEEWAAAWRYCDRMEQEGKFRTGYLGPGKDMRSCLLGRVSERCGGNPTA
;
A
#
# COMPACT_ATOMS: atom_id res chain seq x y z
N MET A 1 2.48 28.72 7.28
CA MET A 1 1.24 28.05 7.72
C MET A 1 1.02 26.84 6.83
N ALA A 2 1.39 25.65 7.29
CA ALA A 2 1.10 24.41 6.58
C ALA A 2 -0.35 24.02 6.91
N GLY A 3 -1.28 24.30 5.99
CA GLY A 3 -2.64 23.80 6.12
C GLY A 3 -2.61 22.28 6.15
N LEU A 4 -3.29 21.67 7.13
CA LEU A 4 -3.55 20.24 7.17
C LEU A 4 -4.40 19.90 5.93
N MET A 5 -3.74 19.62 4.80
CA MET A 5 -4.41 19.06 3.63
C MET A 5 -4.92 17.69 4.02
N LEU A 6 -6.23 17.58 4.22
CA LEU A 6 -6.92 16.30 4.33
C LEU A 6 -6.57 15.51 3.08
N GLN A 7 -5.78 14.45 3.23
CA GLN A 7 -5.49 13.56 2.10
C GLN A 7 -6.82 13.01 1.59
N PRO A 8 -7.08 13.05 0.27
CA PRO A 8 -8.30 12.48 -0.28
C PRO A 8 -8.39 11.01 0.14
N MET A 9 -9.57 10.59 0.62
CA MET A 9 -9.79 9.20 0.98
C MET A 9 -9.63 8.34 -0.28
N ARG A 10 -8.63 7.47 -0.26
CA ARG A 10 -8.41 6.49 -1.32
C ARG A 10 -9.54 5.45 -1.27
N ARG A 11 -9.94 4.98 -2.45
CA ARG A 11 -10.97 3.96 -2.60
C ARG A 11 -10.50 2.88 -3.57
N LEU A 12 -10.98 1.67 -3.36
CA LEU A 12 -10.89 0.62 -4.36
C LEU A 12 -11.95 0.84 -5.43
N TYR A 13 -11.63 0.41 -6.65
CA TYR A 13 -12.51 0.44 -7.80
C TYR A 13 -13.03 -0.97 -8.07
N PRO A 14 -14.24 -1.11 -8.62
CA PRO A 14 -14.70 -2.40 -9.12
C PRO A 14 -13.86 -2.82 -10.33
N ARG A 15 -13.61 -4.12 -10.46
CA ARG A 15 -12.99 -4.73 -11.65
C ARG A 15 -13.86 -4.51 -12.89
N GLY A 16 -13.21 -4.33 -14.05
CA GLY A 16 -13.86 -4.25 -15.37
C GLY A 16 -13.41 -3.05 -16.20
N ASN A 17 -14.03 -2.88 -17.38
CA ASN A 17 -13.65 -1.85 -18.37
C ASN A 17 -13.75 -0.41 -17.84
N GLY A 18 -14.59 -0.18 -16.83
CA GLY A 18 -14.75 1.12 -16.18
C GLY A 18 -13.76 1.39 -15.04
N ASN A 19 -12.84 0.46 -14.74
CA ASN A 19 -11.88 0.61 -13.66
C ASN A 19 -10.93 1.79 -13.95
N ARG A 20 -10.85 2.74 -13.02
CA ARG A 20 -9.97 3.91 -13.09
C ARG A 20 -8.94 3.95 -11.97
N GLY A 21 -8.68 2.84 -11.29
CA GLY A 21 -7.75 2.80 -10.19
C GLY A 21 -7.40 1.37 -9.81
N ILE A 22 -7.11 1.16 -8.53
CA ILE A 22 -6.79 -0.16 -8.01
C ILE A 22 -8.09 -0.93 -7.72
N ALA A 23 -8.20 -2.12 -8.29
CA ALA A 23 -9.20 -3.11 -7.92
C ALA A 23 -8.49 -4.31 -7.26
N VAL A 24 -9.02 -4.76 -6.12
CA VAL A 24 -8.54 -5.95 -5.40
C VAL A 24 -9.74 -6.81 -5.00
N ASP A 25 -9.74 -8.06 -5.47
CA ASP A 25 -10.80 -9.04 -5.25
C ASP A 25 -10.22 -10.47 -5.22
N ALA A 26 -11.10 -11.48 -5.21
CA ALA A 26 -10.72 -12.89 -5.18
C ALA A 26 -10.07 -13.39 -6.49
N GLU A 27 -9.98 -12.57 -7.54
CA GLU A 27 -9.28 -12.92 -8.78
C GLU A 27 -7.84 -12.37 -8.80
N GLY A 28 -7.52 -11.43 -7.90
CA GLY A 28 -6.21 -10.80 -7.81
C GLY A 28 -6.30 -9.29 -7.62
N ALA A 29 -5.30 -8.60 -8.17
CA ALA A 29 -5.24 -7.14 -8.15
C ALA A 29 -4.91 -6.61 -9.55
N MET A 30 -5.53 -5.49 -9.92
CA MET A 30 -5.27 -4.82 -11.19
C MET A 30 -5.34 -3.30 -11.03
N LEU A 31 -4.66 -2.60 -11.94
CA LEU A 31 -4.67 -1.16 -12.10
C LEU A 31 -5.35 -0.81 -13.43
N GLY A 32 -6.50 -0.15 -13.38
CA GLY A 32 -7.30 0.07 -14.58
C GLY A 32 -7.80 -1.26 -15.19
N PRO A 33 -8.19 -1.28 -16.48
CA PRO A 33 -8.73 -2.48 -17.13
C PRO A 33 -7.67 -3.45 -17.66
N ASP A 34 -6.47 -2.96 -18.00
CA ASP A 34 -5.48 -3.74 -18.78
C ASP A 34 -4.19 -4.09 -18.02
N CYS A 35 -3.94 -3.46 -16.86
CA CYS A 35 -2.71 -3.69 -16.09
C CYS A 35 -2.98 -4.63 -14.92
N VAL A 36 -2.63 -5.90 -15.08
CA VAL A 36 -2.75 -6.91 -14.01
C VAL A 36 -1.52 -6.82 -13.12
N LEU A 37 -1.72 -6.61 -11.82
CA LEU A 37 -0.65 -6.56 -10.82
C LEU A 37 -0.44 -7.92 -10.16
N ILE A 38 -1.53 -8.65 -9.95
CA ILE A 38 -1.55 -9.96 -9.29
C ILE A 38 -2.58 -10.82 -10.00
N CYS A 39 -2.18 -12.02 -10.40
CA CYS A 39 -3.03 -13.00 -11.06
C CYS A 39 -2.94 -14.36 -10.39
N ARG A 40 -3.96 -15.19 -10.62
CA ARG A 40 -3.92 -16.59 -10.18
C ARG A 40 -3.06 -17.41 -11.14
N ASN A 41 -2.14 -18.19 -10.59
CA ASN A 41 -1.34 -19.14 -11.35
C ASN A 41 -2.13 -20.44 -11.62
N LYS A 42 -1.61 -21.28 -12.53
CA LYS A 42 -2.22 -22.58 -12.86
C LYS A 42 -2.26 -23.57 -11.69
N ALA A 43 -1.42 -23.37 -10.67
CA ALA A 43 -1.39 -24.18 -9.46
C ALA A 43 -2.41 -23.72 -8.40
N GLY A 44 -3.16 -22.64 -8.66
CA GLY A 44 -4.20 -22.12 -7.77
C GLY A 44 -3.74 -21.06 -6.77
N GLY A 45 -2.44 -20.76 -6.69
CA GLY A 45 -1.89 -19.67 -5.88
C GLY A 45 -1.88 -18.32 -6.62
N TYR A 46 -1.45 -17.27 -5.95
CA TYR A 46 -1.32 -15.93 -6.54
C TYR A 46 0.13 -15.60 -6.90
N CYS A 47 0.32 -15.00 -8.07
CA CYS A 47 1.60 -14.47 -8.52
C CYS A 47 1.49 -12.96 -8.71
N SER A 48 2.40 -12.22 -8.08
CA SER A 48 2.63 -10.81 -8.36
C SER A 48 3.42 -10.64 -9.66
N ILE A 49 3.34 -9.43 -10.24
CA ILE A 49 4.27 -8.97 -11.26
C ILE A 49 5.73 -9.08 -10.78
N SER A 50 6.65 -9.21 -11.72
CA SER A 50 8.09 -9.23 -11.43
C SER A 50 8.57 -7.89 -10.87
N ARG A 51 9.78 -7.88 -10.29
CA ARG A 51 10.39 -6.65 -9.75
C ARG A 51 10.60 -5.61 -10.84
N ASP A 52 11.09 -6.03 -12.01
CA ASP A 52 11.37 -5.14 -13.14
C ASP A 52 10.08 -4.52 -13.70
N GLU A 53 9.02 -5.31 -13.85
CA GLU A 53 7.68 -4.81 -14.24
C GLU A 53 7.13 -3.81 -13.22
N ALA A 54 7.27 -4.10 -11.93
CA ALA A 54 6.84 -3.19 -10.87
C ALA A 54 7.64 -1.89 -10.86
N ALA A 55 8.95 -1.94 -11.11
CA ALA A 55 9.80 -0.76 -11.23
C ALA A 55 9.40 0.11 -12.43
N ALA A 56 9.20 -0.50 -13.61
CA ALA A 56 8.74 0.21 -14.80
C ALA A 56 7.35 0.86 -14.59
N LEU A 57 6.44 0.15 -13.91
CA LEU A 57 5.12 0.70 -13.58
C LEU A 57 5.21 1.83 -12.55
N GLN A 58 6.11 1.70 -11.56
CA GLN A 58 6.32 2.72 -10.55
C GLN A 58 6.87 4.01 -11.17
N ASP A 59 7.89 3.92 -12.03
CA ASP A 59 8.41 5.06 -12.77
C ASP A 59 7.33 5.71 -13.64
N PHE A 60 6.54 4.89 -14.36
CA PHE A 60 5.44 5.39 -15.18
C PHE A 60 4.38 6.17 -14.38
N LEU A 61 4.03 5.70 -13.18
CA LEU A 61 2.96 6.27 -12.36
C LEU A 61 3.40 7.45 -11.49
N PHE A 62 4.61 7.41 -10.96
CA PHE A 62 5.08 8.33 -9.91
C PHE A 62 6.36 9.09 -10.27
N GLY A 63 7.01 8.74 -11.38
CA GLY A 63 8.35 9.21 -11.73
C GLY A 63 9.41 8.86 -10.68
N ASP A 64 10.51 9.62 -10.66
CA ASP A 64 11.70 9.39 -9.83
C ASP A 64 11.53 9.63 -8.31
N SER A 65 10.32 9.90 -7.82
CA SER A 65 10.11 10.41 -6.45
C SER A 65 9.89 9.33 -5.37
N GLY A 66 9.92 8.05 -5.72
CA GLY A 66 9.55 6.94 -4.83
C GLY A 66 10.72 6.10 -4.31
N GLU A 67 10.52 5.43 -3.17
CA GLU A 67 11.39 4.33 -2.72
C GLU A 67 11.43 3.25 -3.80
N CYS A 68 12.62 2.79 -4.20
CA CYS A 68 12.77 1.70 -5.15
C CYS A 68 12.06 0.44 -4.61
N ASP A 69 11.46 -0.35 -5.52
CA ASP A 69 10.79 -1.62 -5.23
C ASP A 69 9.54 -1.56 -4.33
N TRP A 70 9.08 -0.38 -3.88
CA TRP A 70 7.96 -0.30 -2.94
C TRP A 70 6.69 -0.97 -3.52
N LEU A 71 6.40 -0.76 -4.81
CA LEU A 71 5.22 -1.32 -5.47
C LEU A 71 5.30 -2.85 -5.54
N PHE A 72 6.49 -3.39 -5.80
CA PHE A 72 6.74 -4.83 -5.82
C PHE A 72 6.46 -5.45 -4.45
N ASP A 73 7.01 -4.86 -3.39
CA ASP A 73 6.80 -5.33 -2.02
C ASP A 73 5.32 -5.29 -1.61
N GLN A 74 4.59 -4.27 -2.07
CA GLN A 74 3.17 -4.17 -1.81
C GLN A 74 2.36 -5.21 -2.58
N CYS A 75 2.71 -5.48 -3.85
CA CYS A 75 2.11 -6.56 -4.63
C CYS A 75 2.35 -7.93 -3.98
N GLN A 76 3.54 -8.18 -3.41
CA GLN A 76 3.83 -9.40 -2.66
C GLN A 76 2.93 -9.55 -1.42
N ARG A 77 2.71 -8.47 -0.66
CA ARG A 77 1.82 -8.49 0.51
C ARG A 77 0.38 -8.79 0.15
N ILE A 78 -0.12 -8.20 -0.93
CA ILE A 78 -1.47 -8.48 -1.43
C ILE A 78 -1.56 -9.94 -1.88
N ALA A 79 -0.59 -10.45 -2.66
CA ALA A 79 -0.57 -11.84 -3.12
C ALA A 79 -0.57 -12.83 -1.94
N ALA A 80 0.27 -12.60 -0.93
CA ALA A 80 0.32 -13.43 0.27
C ALA A 80 -0.99 -13.42 1.08
N ALA A 81 -1.67 -12.26 1.16
CA ALA A 81 -2.99 -12.19 1.81
C ALA A 81 -4.05 -12.96 1.00
N LEU A 82 -4.02 -12.87 -0.32
CA LEU A 82 -4.92 -13.61 -1.21
C LEU A 82 -4.69 -15.14 -1.14
N ASP A 83 -3.42 -15.59 -1.06
CA ASP A 83 -3.08 -17.01 -0.87
C ASP A 83 -3.66 -17.57 0.44
N ARG A 84 -3.78 -16.73 1.49
CA ARG A 84 -4.41 -17.09 2.77
C ARG A 84 -5.93 -16.89 2.79
N ASN A 85 -6.54 -16.55 1.65
CA ASN A 85 -7.97 -16.24 1.52
C ASN A 85 -8.41 -15.03 2.36
N GLU A 86 -7.49 -14.10 2.67
CA GLU A 86 -7.73 -12.88 3.47
C GLU A 86 -8.06 -11.68 2.56
N VAL A 87 -9.16 -11.75 1.81
CA VAL A 87 -9.53 -10.73 0.79
C VAL A 87 -9.62 -9.32 1.38
N ALA A 88 -10.18 -9.16 2.59
CA ALA A 88 -10.27 -7.87 3.25
C ALA A 88 -8.89 -7.26 3.55
N LEU A 89 -7.92 -8.09 3.96
CA LEU A 89 -6.55 -7.64 4.20
C LEU A 89 -5.85 -7.27 2.88
N ALA A 90 -6.05 -8.07 1.83
CA ALA A 90 -5.57 -7.76 0.49
C ALA A 90 -6.12 -6.41 -0.01
N GLN A 91 -7.40 -6.12 0.24
CA GLN A 91 -8.04 -4.85 -0.07
C GLN A 91 -7.44 -3.68 0.71
N ILE A 92 -7.21 -3.86 2.01
CA ILE A 92 -6.50 -2.86 2.84
C ILE A 92 -5.10 -2.57 2.26
N PHE A 93 -4.36 -3.60 1.88
CA PHE A 93 -3.07 -3.42 1.21
C PHE A 93 -3.19 -2.69 -0.14
N GLY A 94 -4.26 -2.94 -0.91
CA GLY A 94 -4.56 -2.18 -2.13
C GLY A 94 -4.72 -0.68 -1.89
N LEU A 95 -5.32 -0.27 -0.77
CA LEU A 95 -5.52 1.15 -0.42
C LEU A 95 -4.21 1.89 -0.11
N TYR A 96 -3.14 1.19 0.26
CA TYR A 96 -1.84 1.80 0.49
C TYR A 96 -1.12 2.19 -0.82
N ILE A 97 -1.55 1.66 -1.97
CA ILE A 97 -1.04 2.08 -3.27
C ILE A 97 -1.46 3.54 -3.54
N PRO A 98 -0.51 4.49 -3.71
CA PRO A 98 -0.81 5.92 -3.77
C PRO A 98 -1.31 6.37 -5.14
N ILE A 99 -2.24 5.63 -5.73
CA ILE A 99 -2.82 5.96 -7.03
C ILE A 99 -4.18 6.59 -6.80
N ASP A 100 -4.27 7.87 -7.16
CA ASP A 100 -5.54 8.54 -7.32
C ASP A 100 -6.26 8.03 -8.58
N GLY A 101 -7.51 8.43 -8.79
CA GLY A 101 -8.23 8.04 -10.00
C GLY A 101 -7.45 8.41 -11.27
N LEU A 102 -7.15 7.41 -12.10
CA LEU A 102 -6.48 7.58 -13.39
C LEU A 102 -7.38 8.33 -14.37
N GLY A 103 -6.84 9.41 -14.95
CA GLY A 103 -7.48 10.13 -16.04
C GLY A 103 -7.53 9.29 -17.33
N THR A 104 -8.37 9.69 -18.28
CA THR A 104 -8.50 9.00 -19.59
C THR A 104 -7.14 8.88 -20.29
N ASP A 105 -6.36 9.96 -20.34
CA ASP A 105 -5.03 9.97 -20.97
C ASP A 105 -4.05 9.01 -20.28
N GLN A 106 -4.11 8.91 -18.95
CA GLN A 106 -3.27 7.98 -18.18
C GLN A 106 -3.68 6.54 -18.44
N LEU A 107 -4.98 6.25 -18.50
CA LEU A 107 -5.49 4.92 -18.85
C LEU A 107 -5.09 4.51 -20.27
N GLU A 108 -5.20 5.42 -21.26
CA GLU A 108 -4.75 5.15 -22.62
C GLU A 108 -3.24 4.93 -22.73
N ARG A 109 -2.45 5.68 -21.95
CA ARG A 109 -1.00 5.46 -21.87
C ARG A 109 -0.68 4.12 -21.19
N LEU A 110 -1.38 3.79 -20.11
CA LEU A 110 -1.22 2.52 -19.40
C LEU A 110 -1.60 1.34 -20.29
N ALA A 111 -2.72 1.42 -21.02
CA ALA A 111 -3.16 0.40 -21.96
C ALA A 111 -2.15 0.18 -23.10
N ARG A 112 -1.51 1.26 -23.58
CA ARG A 112 -0.40 1.16 -24.55
C ARG A 112 0.86 0.57 -23.93
N ALA A 113 1.16 0.84 -22.67
CA ALA A 113 2.37 0.37 -21.98
C ALA A 113 2.25 -1.08 -21.46
N ALA A 114 1.06 -1.52 -21.07
CA ALA A 114 0.82 -2.82 -20.43
C ALA A 114 1.34 -4.03 -21.22
N PRO A 115 1.25 -4.08 -22.57
CA PRO A 115 1.86 -5.16 -23.36
C PRO A 115 3.39 -5.17 -23.27
N PHE A 116 4.03 -4.00 -23.18
CA PHE A 116 5.49 -3.88 -23.11
C PHE A 116 6.03 -4.23 -21.72
N ILE A 117 5.27 -3.91 -20.67
CA ILE A 117 5.58 -4.34 -19.29
C ILE A 117 5.67 -5.87 -19.27
N LYS A 118 4.66 -6.57 -19.80
CA LYS A 118 4.65 -8.05 -19.87
C LYS A 118 5.77 -8.67 -20.71
N ALA A 119 6.37 -7.90 -21.62
CA ALA A 119 7.43 -8.37 -22.49
C ALA A 119 8.84 -8.17 -21.89
N ASN A 120 8.93 -7.72 -20.62
CA ASN A 120 10.19 -7.36 -19.96
C ASN A 120 10.96 -6.27 -20.74
N PHE A 121 10.25 -5.31 -21.32
CA PHE A 121 10.84 -4.22 -22.11
C PHE A 121 11.70 -3.31 -21.23
N ASN A 122 13.02 -3.31 -21.46
CA ASN A 122 13.96 -2.38 -20.83
C ASN A 122 14.33 -1.26 -21.83
N PRO A 123 13.92 0.01 -21.62
CA PRO A 123 14.22 1.10 -22.55
C PRO A 123 15.73 1.43 -22.66
N ASP A 124 16.52 1.05 -21.65
CA ASP A 124 17.97 1.30 -21.61
C ASP A 124 18.79 0.15 -22.20
N GLU A 125 18.15 -0.93 -22.65
CA GLU A 125 18.88 -1.99 -23.35
C GLU A 125 19.48 -1.44 -24.67
N PRO A 126 20.79 -1.63 -24.89
CA PRO A 126 21.45 -1.09 -26.07
C PRO A 126 20.89 -1.75 -27.33
N ARG A 127 20.31 -0.92 -28.22
CA ARG A 127 19.88 -1.37 -29.55
C ARG A 127 21.08 -1.54 -30.47
N ILE A 128 20.98 -2.48 -31.40
CA ILE A 128 22.00 -2.64 -32.45
C ILE A 128 22.09 -1.31 -33.24
N PRO A 129 23.27 -0.67 -33.29
CA PRO A 129 23.43 0.64 -33.91
C PRO A 129 23.18 0.57 -35.42
N ARG A 130 22.73 1.70 -35.99
CA ARG A 130 22.44 1.82 -37.41
C ARG A 130 23.69 1.50 -38.23
N GLY A 131 23.58 0.54 -39.16
CA GLY A 131 24.68 0.11 -40.03
C GLY A 131 25.27 -1.27 -39.72
N GLN A 132 24.80 -1.95 -38.68
CA GLN A 132 25.08 -3.38 -38.45
C GLN A 132 23.90 -4.26 -38.90
N PRO A 133 24.14 -5.53 -39.30
CA PRO A 133 23.06 -6.50 -39.49
C PRO A 133 22.21 -6.61 -38.21
N GLY A 134 20.89 -6.50 -38.32
CA GLY A 134 19.98 -6.45 -37.17
C GLY A 134 19.73 -5.05 -36.58
N ALA A 135 20.15 -3.97 -37.26
CA ALA A 135 19.91 -2.60 -36.77
C ALA A 135 18.42 -2.33 -36.44
N GLY A 136 18.15 -1.99 -35.18
CA GLY A 136 16.81 -1.78 -34.65
C GLY A 136 16.28 -2.94 -33.80
N GLU A 137 16.93 -4.10 -33.86
CA GLU A 137 16.66 -5.23 -32.97
C GLU A 137 17.36 -5.07 -31.61
N TRP A 138 16.83 -5.75 -30.60
CA TRP A 138 17.39 -5.79 -29.25
C TRP A 138 18.58 -6.75 -29.23
N THR A 139 19.67 -6.37 -28.55
CA THR A 139 20.94 -7.12 -28.56
C THR A 139 20.91 -8.44 -27.77
N THR A 140 19.85 -8.70 -27.01
CA THR A 140 19.68 -9.89 -26.16
C THR A 140 18.36 -10.61 -26.46
N GLY A 141 18.22 -11.08 -27.69
CA GLY A 141 17.11 -11.95 -28.11
C GLY A 141 17.50 -13.42 -28.11
N ASP A 142 17.88 -14.01 -26.96
CA ASP A 142 17.89 -15.49 -26.83
C ASP A 142 16.44 -15.95 -26.57
N GLY A 143 15.61 -15.73 -27.59
CA GLY A 143 14.19 -16.08 -27.61
C GLY A 143 14.04 -17.57 -27.83
N SER A 144 13.91 -18.32 -26.74
CA SER A 144 13.39 -19.69 -26.77
C SER A 144 12.05 -19.70 -27.49
N SER A 145 12.07 -20.19 -28.73
CA SER A 145 10.92 -20.34 -29.60
C SER A 145 10.00 -21.43 -29.05
N GLY A 146 8.85 -21.02 -28.50
CA GLY A 146 7.83 -21.91 -27.98
C GLY A 146 6.47 -21.70 -28.65
N VAL A 147 6.32 -22.25 -29.86
CA VAL A 147 5.10 -22.76 -30.51
C VAL A 147 3.82 -21.90 -30.40
N SER A 148 3.50 -21.25 -31.53
CA SER A 148 2.13 -20.84 -31.86
C SER A 148 1.30 -22.07 -32.25
N GLY A 149 0.19 -22.29 -31.53
CA GLY A 149 -0.93 -23.12 -31.98
C GLY A 149 -2.17 -22.24 -32.20
N PRO A 150 -2.90 -22.37 -33.33
CA PRO A 150 -4.15 -21.67 -33.53
C PRO A 150 -5.29 -22.53 -32.97
N ASP A 151 -5.83 -22.18 -31.81
CA ASP A 151 -7.12 -22.72 -31.36
C ASP A 151 -8.16 -21.59 -31.29
N ALA A 152 -9.05 -21.63 -32.27
CA ALA A 152 -10.23 -20.80 -32.36
C ALA A 152 -11.24 -21.21 -31.29
N ALA A 153 -11.18 -20.57 -30.12
CA ALA A 153 -12.22 -20.69 -29.11
C ALA A 153 -13.42 -19.83 -29.51
N SER A 154 -14.39 -20.49 -30.13
CA SER A 154 -15.75 -20.01 -30.40
C SER A 154 -16.36 -19.38 -29.14
N THR A 155 -16.54 -18.07 -29.16
CA THR A 155 -17.25 -17.31 -28.13
C THR A 155 -18.75 -17.60 -28.25
N ILE A 156 -19.28 -18.43 -27.35
CA ILE A 156 -20.74 -18.59 -27.20
C ILE A 156 -21.21 -17.49 -26.23
N PRO A 157 -22.16 -16.63 -26.60
CA PRO A 157 -22.73 -15.65 -25.68
C PRO A 157 -23.59 -16.38 -24.63
N ALA A 158 -23.09 -16.46 -23.40
CA ALA A 158 -23.90 -16.92 -22.26
C ALA A 158 -24.93 -15.83 -21.92
N GLN A 159 -26.17 -16.01 -22.38
CA GLN A 159 -27.30 -15.22 -21.93
C GLN A 159 -27.73 -15.76 -20.55
N ILE A 160 -27.27 -15.12 -19.49
CA ILE A 160 -27.80 -15.34 -18.13
C ILE A 160 -29.12 -14.58 -18.05
N THR A 161 -30.23 -15.29 -18.23
CA THR A 161 -31.56 -14.80 -17.89
C THR A 161 -31.71 -14.94 -16.38
N ILE A 162 -31.50 -13.85 -15.63
CA ILE A 162 -31.84 -13.79 -14.20
C ILE A 162 -33.38 -13.62 -14.13
N PRO A 163 -34.14 -14.59 -13.60
CA PRO A 163 -35.56 -14.39 -13.36
C PRO A 163 -35.72 -13.34 -12.25
N TRP A 164 -36.28 -12.19 -12.61
CA TRP A 164 -36.52 -11.04 -11.72
C TRP A 164 -37.74 -11.21 -10.79
N ASP A 165 -38.16 -12.45 -10.51
CA ASP A 165 -39.18 -12.71 -9.48
C ASP A 165 -38.52 -12.63 -8.10
N PHE A 166 -38.37 -11.40 -7.59
CA PHE A 166 -38.05 -11.13 -6.19
C PHE A 166 -39.29 -11.47 -5.34
N PRO A 167 -39.25 -12.51 -4.49
CA PRO A 167 -40.30 -12.71 -3.52
C PRO A 167 -40.04 -11.85 -2.28
N ALA A 168 -41.13 -11.21 -1.83
CA ALA A 168 -41.36 -10.66 -0.50
C ALA A 168 -40.57 -9.42 -0.06
N GLU A 169 -41.32 -8.47 0.49
CA GLU A 169 -40.87 -7.31 1.24
C GLU A 169 -39.88 -7.76 2.33
N ILE A 170 -38.64 -7.27 2.25
CA ILE A 170 -37.64 -7.50 3.29
C ILE A 170 -38.12 -6.72 4.53
N PRO A 171 -38.40 -7.37 5.67
CA PRO A 171 -38.78 -6.67 6.89
C PRO A 171 -37.59 -5.82 7.33
N TRP A 172 -37.70 -4.50 7.19
CA TRP A 172 -36.72 -3.57 7.72
C TRP A 172 -36.93 -3.48 9.24
N GLU A 173 -36.55 -4.50 9.99
CA GLU A 173 -36.29 -4.29 11.42
C GLU A 173 -34.80 -3.98 11.52
N ALA A 174 -34.46 -2.70 11.49
CA ALA A 174 -33.09 -2.26 11.70
C ALA A 174 -32.65 -2.78 13.08
N PRO A 175 -31.65 -3.67 13.16
CA PRO A 175 -31.14 -4.10 14.46
C PRO A 175 -30.71 -2.86 15.23
N GLY A 176 -31.17 -2.74 16.47
CA GLY A 176 -30.81 -1.63 17.34
C GLY A 176 -29.28 -1.44 17.35
N ALA A 177 -28.83 -0.18 17.38
CA ALA A 177 -27.41 0.14 17.33
C ALA A 177 -26.65 -0.70 18.38
N PRO A 178 -25.58 -1.42 18.00
CA PRO A 178 -24.83 -2.25 18.92
C PRO A 178 -24.30 -1.35 20.04
N SER A 179 -24.83 -1.52 21.25
CA SER A 179 -24.52 -0.70 22.42
C SER A 179 -23.16 -1.00 23.04
N GLU A 180 -22.38 -1.91 22.45
CA GLU A 180 -21.11 -2.39 23.00
C GLU A 180 -20.08 -2.53 21.87
N ILE A 181 -19.50 -1.40 21.45
CA ILE A 181 -18.19 -1.39 20.79
C ILE A 181 -17.15 -1.15 21.89
N THR A 182 -17.00 -2.11 22.79
CA THR A 182 -15.79 -2.19 23.61
C THR A 182 -14.74 -2.78 22.68
N PRO A 183 -13.70 -2.03 22.27
CA PRO A 183 -12.64 -2.62 21.45
C PRO A 183 -12.07 -3.81 22.20
N LEU A 184 -12.29 -5.01 21.66
CA LEU A 184 -11.73 -6.24 22.18
C LEU A 184 -10.21 -6.03 22.28
N PRO A 185 -9.60 -6.24 23.46
CA PRO A 185 -8.16 -6.24 23.59
C PRO A 185 -7.62 -7.43 22.78
N PHE A 186 -7.31 -7.19 21.51
CA PHE A 186 -6.69 -8.16 20.64
C PHE A 186 -5.22 -8.31 21.05
N ASP A 187 -4.97 -9.25 21.95
CA ASP A 187 -3.61 -9.73 22.27
C ASP A 187 -3.17 -10.69 21.16
N PHE A 188 -2.66 -10.14 20.05
CA PHE A 188 -2.05 -10.96 19.01
C PHE A 188 -0.73 -11.55 19.54
N PRO A 189 -0.58 -12.88 19.66
CA PRO A 189 0.68 -13.50 20.07
C PRO A 189 1.77 -13.16 19.04
N GLY A 190 2.84 -12.51 19.49
CA GLY A 190 3.93 -12.01 18.63
C GLY A 190 3.80 -10.54 18.19
N ALA A 191 2.67 -9.88 18.48
CA ALA A 191 2.52 -8.43 18.34
C ALA A 191 2.91 -7.70 19.63
N GLU A 192 4.04 -8.07 20.24
CA GLU A 192 4.69 -7.17 21.19
C GLU A 192 4.96 -5.88 20.43
N ARG A 193 4.11 -4.87 20.66
CA ARG A 193 4.30 -3.55 20.08
C ARG A 193 5.68 -3.10 20.53
N LYS A 194 6.67 -3.21 19.63
CA LYS A 194 7.99 -2.66 19.85
C LYS A 194 7.76 -1.23 20.28
N ARG A 195 8.08 -0.91 21.53
CA ARG A 195 7.89 0.44 22.05
C ARG A 195 8.63 1.36 21.08
N PRO A 196 7.96 2.38 20.53
CA PRO A 196 8.66 3.30 19.65
C PRO A 196 9.86 3.88 20.42
N PRO A 197 11.00 4.13 19.74
CA PRO A 197 12.19 4.64 20.40
C PRO A 197 11.86 5.92 21.16
N LEU A 198 12.54 6.12 22.28
CA LEU A 198 12.40 7.33 23.08
C LEU A 198 12.86 8.54 22.26
N PRO A 199 12.20 9.69 22.40
CA PRO A 199 12.55 10.87 21.61
C PRO A 199 13.94 11.37 22.02
N THR A 200 14.66 11.91 21.05
CA THR A 200 16.01 12.48 21.22
C THR A 200 15.95 13.98 20.96
N ASN A 201 16.90 14.73 21.54
CA ASN A 201 16.99 16.18 21.35
C ASN A 201 17.20 16.51 19.85
N PRO A 202 16.26 17.20 19.18
CA PRO A 202 16.42 17.58 17.77
C PRO A 202 17.45 18.71 17.57
N PHE A 203 17.81 19.43 18.63
CA PHE A 203 18.76 20.56 18.61
C PHE A 203 19.98 20.30 19.50
N PRO A 204 20.81 19.28 19.22
CA PRO A 204 21.95 18.92 20.08
C PRO A 204 23.07 19.97 20.08
N ARG A 205 23.05 20.92 19.14
CA ARG A 205 24.02 22.02 19.04
C ARG A 205 23.60 23.28 19.81
N ASP A 206 22.32 23.40 20.18
CA ASP A 206 21.85 24.50 21.02
C ASP A 206 22.09 24.10 22.49
N PRO A 207 22.97 24.82 23.22
CA PRO A 207 23.30 24.47 24.59
C PRO A 207 22.11 24.57 25.55
N GLU A 208 21.17 25.49 25.31
CA GLU A 208 19.97 25.65 26.14
C GLU A 208 19.07 24.41 25.98
N CYS A 209 18.81 23.99 24.73
CA CYS A 209 18.01 22.81 24.47
C CYS A 209 18.69 21.52 24.95
N ALA A 210 20.01 21.42 24.84
CA ALA A 210 20.75 20.29 25.38
C ALA A 210 20.60 20.16 26.90
N GLU A 211 20.65 21.28 27.62
CA GLU A 211 20.44 21.31 29.07
C GLU A 211 18.99 20.97 29.45
N GLU A 212 18.00 21.53 28.76
CA GLU A 212 16.57 21.22 28.98
C GLU A 212 16.29 19.71 28.82
N TRP A 213 16.77 19.11 27.72
CA TRP A 213 16.60 17.68 27.49
C TRP A 213 17.30 16.83 28.56
N ALA A 214 18.51 17.20 28.97
CA ALA A 214 19.22 16.49 30.04
C ALA A 214 18.50 16.61 31.40
N ALA A 215 17.88 17.76 31.69
CA ALA A 215 17.05 17.93 32.88
C ALA A 215 15.75 17.10 32.81
N ALA A 216 15.08 17.09 31.65
CA ALA A 216 13.89 16.29 31.40
C ALA A 216 14.16 14.80 31.60
N TRP A 217 15.26 14.29 31.05
CA TRP A 217 15.68 12.89 31.24
C TRP A 217 15.89 12.54 32.71
N ARG A 218 16.66 13.34 33.46
CA ARG A 218 16.87 13.11 34.90
C ARG A 218 15.58 13.11 35.70
N TYR A 219 14.62 13.97 35.33
CA TYR A 219 13.32 14.02 35.99
C TYR A 219 12.47 12.80 35.67
N CYS A 220 12.32 12.45 34.39
CA CYS A 220 11.44 11.37 33.96
C CYS A 220 11.97 9.98 34.32
N ASP A 221 13.29 9.79 34.33
CA ASP A 221 13.95 8.58 34.83
C ASP A 221 13.67 8.36 36.32
N ARG A 222 13.75 9.42 37.14
CA ARG A 222 13.35 9.34 38.55
C ARG A 222 11.88 8.94 38.72
N MET A 223 10.99 9.52 37.91
CA MET A 223 9.56 9.17 37.94
C MET A 223 9.32 7.71 37.54
N GLU A 224 10.10 7.15 36.62
CA GLU A 224 10.07 5.74 36.25
C GLU A 224 10.51 4.85 37.41
N GLN A 225 11.65 5.17 38.03
CA GLN A 225 12.20 4.44 39.17
C GLN A 225 11.26 4.46 40.39
N GLU A 226 10.54 5.56 40.60
CA GLU A 226 9.52 5.69 41.63
C GLU A 226 8.19 4.98 41.27
N GLY A 227 8.08 4.39 40.08
CA GLY A 227 6.88 3.67 39.63
C GLY A 227 5.66 4.57 39.42
N LYS A 228 5.88 5.87 39.16
CA LYS A 228 4.79 6.86 39.04
C LYS A 228 4.07 6.82 37.69
N PHE A 229 4.61 6.13 36.69
CA PHE A 229 3.93 5.90 35.41
C PHE A 229 2.81 4.87 35.57
N ARG A 230 1.55 5.34 35.55
CA ARG A 230 0.37 4.48 35.65
C ARG A 230 -0.04 3.95 34.28
N THR A 231 -0.13 2.63 34.15
CA THR A 231 -0.73 1.96 32.99
C THR A 231 -2.20 2.34 32.88
N GLY A 232 -2.61 2.92 31.74
CA GLY A 232 -4.03 3.21 31.42
C GLY A 232 -4.51 4.65 31.65
N TYR A 233 -3.72 5.54 32.25
CA TYR A 233 -4.08 6.97 32.37
C TYR A 233 -3.83 7.71 31.05
N LEU A 234 -4.71 8.64 30.65
CA LEU A 234 -4.63 9.37 29.37
C LEU A 234 -4.05 10.80 29.49
N GLY A 235 -3.63 11.21 30.69
CA GLY A 235 -3.07 12.56 30.90
C GLY A 235 -1.56 12.68 30.60
N PRO A 236 -1.03 13.92 30.63
CA PRO A 236 0.40 14.18 30.49
C PRO A 236 1.20 13.42 31.56
N GLY A 237 2.30 12.78 31.14
CA GLY A 237 3.10 11.90 32.01
C GLY A 237 2.59 10.45 32.13
N LYS A 238 1.84 9.95 31.16
CA LYS A 238 1.45 8.52 31.08
C LYS A 238 2.65 7.58 30.96
N ASP A 239 3.61 7.96 30.12
CA ASP A 239 4.79 7.17 29.81
C ASP A 239 6.03 8.06 29.74
N MET A 240 7.20 7.43 29.76
CA MET A 240 8.51 8.09 29.67
C MET A 240 8.55 9.10 28.52
N ARG A 241 8.03 8.73 27.34
CA ARG A 241 8.00 9.59 26.16
C ARG A 241 7.17 10.86 26.40
N SER A 242 5.96 10.73 26.92
CA SER A 242 5.07 11.86 27.20
C SER A 242 5.64 12.75 28.29
N CYS A 243 6.31 12.16 29.30
CA CYS A 243 7.03 12.91 30.33
C CYS A 243 8.15 13.75 29.73
N LEU A 244 8.99 13.16 28.88
CA LEU A 244 10.09 13.88 28.22
C LEU A 244 9.58 15.05 27.38
N LEU A 245 8.58 14.80 26.53
CA LEU A 245 8.04 15.84 25.65
C LEU A 245 7.29 16.94 26.41
N GLY A 246 6.71 16.64 27.58
CA GLY A 246 6.06 17.65 28.42
C GLY A 246 7.01 18.44 29.33
N ARG A 247 8.27 18.01 29.45
CA ARG A 247 9.28 18.69 30.27
C ARG A 247 10.21 19.61 29.48
N VAL A 248 10.19 19.51 28.17
CA VAL A 248 11.01 20.33 27.26
C VAL A 248 10.14 21.45 26.70
N SER A 249 10.72 22.63 26.48
CA SER A 249 10.00 23.75 25.86
C SER A 249 9.62 23.45 24.40
N GLU A 250 8.56 24.09 23.90
CA GLU A 250 8.17 23.99 22.47
C GLU A 250 9.34 24.36 21.54
N ARG A 251 10.13 25.39 21.92
CA ARG A 251 11.34 25.81 21.19
C ARG A 251 12.35 24.66 21.04
N CYS A 252 12.46 23.81 22.06
CA CYS A 252 13.41 22.69 22.08
C CYS A 252 12.78 21.35 21.64
N GLY A 253 11.59 21.37 21.04
CA GLY A 253 10.91 20.18 20.51
C GLY A 253 9.97 19.47 21.50
N GLY A 254 9.59 20.15 22.58
CA GLY A 254 8.53 19.71 23.49
C GLY A 254 7.13 19.83 22.88
N ASN A 255 6.14 19.28 23.58
CA ASN A 255 4.75 19.34 23.16
C ASN A 255 4.07 20.59 23.77
N PRO A 256 3.51 21.52 22.99
CA PRO A 256 2.88 22.75 23.50
C PRO A 256 1.61 22.51 24.32
N THR A 257 1.05 21.30 24.29
CA THR A 257 -0.22 20.96 24.97
C THR A 257 -0.05 20.15 26.26
N ALA A 258 1.18 20.00 26.77
CA ALA A 258 1.49 19.16 27.92
C ALA A 258 1.39 19.88 29.27
#